data_AF-A0A914XXF7-F1
#
_entry.id   AF-A0A914XXF7-F1
#
_cell.length_a   1.000
_cell.length_b   1.000
_cell.length_c   1.000
_cell.angle_alpha   90.00
_cell.angle_beta   90.00
_cell.angle_gamma   90.00
#
_symmetry.space_group_name_H-M   'P 1'
#
loop_
_entity.id
_entity.type
_entity.pdbx_description
1 polymer ?
#
loop_
_entity_poly.entity_id
_entity_poly.type
_entity_poly.pdbx_seq_one_letter_code
_entity_poly.pdbx_strand_id
1 'polypeptide(L)'
;MVETNSEQKMDELVNLMNTSSSLNDYAATERHPHFDNYKNVAKVASSQKVKHRERQRSRRNDAYDRQRPMLEDDDGEDEVESIIGTSMESEENANPFQLQRKAAICKRYKDQLMLSEWLIDIPNELHGSWTVVASPKGKRCLVIAKDGITKVYSKHGFCLDQFKSGIPGGGAAGHGKTILDCIRHPKNKKQFYILDVIYANMMSFCEVEAVVRLNQLEALAEEIIINSKRIRGKSPLFAVPPRCLCNIEEMTKMMSEPMSFELDGLLYYSNDGWYTPGYTPLVGWLEPWMLPEVLNVPIHESYKAKENSLPLKEYVDAYNDKHNHHYVHGRPWEKKKPEESTKEQADDEEIVVD
;
A
#
# COMPACT_ATOMS: atom_id res chain seq x y z
N MET A 1 49.19 8.76 -37.31
CA MET A 1 48.13 8.06 -38.09
C MET A 1 47.44 6.97 -37.26
N VAL A 2 47.23 7.16 -35.95
CA VAL A 2 46.57 6.16 -35.08
C VAL A 2 45.26 6.67 -34.48
N GLU A 3 44.99 7.98 -34.51
CA GLU A 3 43.77 8.58 -33.93
C GLU A 3 42.51 8.44 -34.81
N THR A 4 42.67 8.19 -36.12
CA THR A 4 41.53 8.15 -37.06
C THR A 4 40.72 6.85 -36.99
N ASN A 5 41.25 5.78 -36.37
CA ASN A 5 40.62 4.45 -36.37
C ASN A 5 39.71 4.21 -35.14
N SER A 6 39.87 5.01 -34.07
CA SER A 6 39.04 4.95 -32.87
C SER A 6 37.76 5.77 -33.01
N GLU A 7 37.83 6.93 -33.67
CA GLU A 7 36.67 7.79 -33.92
C GLU A 7 35.68 7.13 -34.90
N GLN A 8 36.19 6.53 -35.97
CA GLN A 8 35.36 5.81 -36.94
C GLN A 8 34.61 4.61 -36.34
N LYS A 9 35.23 3.89 -35.38
CA LYS A 9 34.56 2.80 -34.65
C LYS A 9 33.48 3.31 -33.68
N MET A 10 33.68 4.49 -33.12
CA MET A 10 32.71 5.10 -32.21
C MET A 10 31.48 5.58 -32.98
N ASP A 11 31.68 6.18 -34.15
CA ASP A 11 30.59 6.63 -35.03
C ASP A 11 29.79 5.47 -35.62
N GLU A 12 30.43 4.35 -35.96
CA GLU A 12 29.74 3.12 -36.38
C GLU A 12 28.88 2.53 -35.25
N LEU A 13 29.37 2.53 -34.00
CA LEU A 13 28.61 2.05 -32.84
C LEU A 13 27.40 2.95 -32.52
N VAL A 14 27.57 4.27 -32.64
CA VAL A 14 26.48 5.25 -32.46
C VAL A 14 25.41 5.08 -33.55
N ASN A 15 25.82 4.87 -34.81
CA ASN A 15 24.88 4.61 -35.90
C ASN A 15 24.17 3.26 -35.79
N LEU A 16 24.83 2.23 -35.25
CA LEU A 16 24.20 0.93 -35.00
C LEU A 16 23.17 0.99 -33.85
N MET A 17 23.40 1.82 -32.82
CA MET A 17 22.42 2.07 -31.76
C MET A 17 21.22 2.87 -32.25
N ASN A 18 21.45 3.88 -33.10
CA ASN A 18 20.40 4.73 -33.64
C ASN A 18 19.47 3.99 -34.63
N THR A 19 20.00 3.04 -35.40
CA THR A 19 19.21 2.24 -36.36
C THR A 19 18.39 1.13 -35.70
N SER A 20 18.73 0.69 -34.49
CA SER A 20 17.91 -0.26 -33.71
C SER A 20 16.70 0.38 -33.00
N SER A 21 16.56 1.71 -33.08
CA SER A 21 15.60 2.49 -32.29
C SER A 21 14.37 2.99 -33.07
N SER A 22 14.21 2.66 -34.36
CA SER A 22 13.11 3.20 -35.17
C SER A 22 12.02 2.17 -35.47
N LEU A 23 11.09 1.98 -34.54
CA LEU A 23 9.69 1.67 -34.84
C LEU A 23 8.82 2.13 -33.65
N ASN A 24 8.49 3.43 -33.62
CA ASN A 24 7.22 3.94 -33.13
C ASN A 24 7.12 5.44 -33.46
N ASP A 25 6.45 5.72 -34.57
CA ASP A 25 6.08 7.04 -35.03
C ASP A 25 5.02 7.65 -34.12
N TYR A 26 5.47 8.40 -33.10
CA TYR A 26 4.79 9.59 -32.57
C TYR A 26 5.87 10.51 -31.94
N ALA A 27 6.50 11.33 -32.78
CA ALA A 27 7.19 12.57 -32.39
C ALA A 27 6.22 13.72 -32.71
N ALA A 28 6.07 14.81 -31.98
CA ALA A 28 6.95 15.53 -31.07
C ALA A 28 6.06 16.26 -30.03
N THR A 29 6.49 16.45 -28.80
CA THR A 29 7.18 17.69 -28.41
C THR A 29 8.40 17.39 -27.51
N GLU A 30 9.44 18.19 -27.72
CA GLU A 30 10.74 18.28 -27.02
C GLU A 30 10.92 17.36 -25.79
N ARG A 31 11.52 16.19 -26.02
CA ARG A 31 11.87 15.23 -24.97
C ARG A 31 13.03 15.79 -24.14
N HIS A 32 12.80 16.04 -22.85
CA HIS A 32 13.80 16.60 -21.95
C HIS A 32 14.95 15.58 -21.71
N PRO A 33 16.23 15.99 -21.70
CA PRO A 33 17.41 15.11 -21.48
C PRO A 33 17.40 14.29 -20.18
N HIS A 34 16.46 14.59 -19.29
CA HIS A 34 16.27 13.94 -17.99
C HIS A 34 15.80 12.47 -18.09
N PHE A 35 15.12 12.09 -19.18
CA PHE A 35 14.54 10.74 -19.34
C PHE A 35 15.46 9.72 -20.03
N ASP A 36 16.61 10.14 -20.57
CA ASP A 36 17.51 9.21 -21.26
C ASP A 36 18.20 8.22 -20.30
N ASN A 37 18.43 8.62 -19.05
CA ASN A 37 19.00 7.74 -18.01
C ASN A 37 17.98 6.75 -17.42
N TYR A 38 16.68 6.95 -17.65
CA TYR A 38 15.61 6.06 -17.15
C TYR A 38 15.13 5.02 -18.17
N LYS A 39 15.55 5.08 -19.44
CA LYS A 39 15.14 4.09 -20.45
C LYS A 39 15.49 2.65 -20.08
N ASN A 40 16.60 2.44 -19.35
CA ASN A 40 16.98 1.13 -18.85
C ASN A 40 16.21 0.73 -17.59
N VAL A 41 15.83 1.69 -16.75
CA VAL A 41 15.05 1.48 -15.51
C VAL A 41 13.57 1.18 -15.83
N ALA A 42 12.98 1.91 -16.78
CA ALA A 42 11.61 1.70 -17.25
C ALA A 42 11.42 0.31 -17.89
N LYS A 43 12.43 -0.21 -18.61
CA LYS A 43 12.43 -1.61 -19.10
C LYS A 43 12.49 -2.63 -17.94
N VAL A 44 13.24 -2.33 -16.88
CA VAL A 44 13.31 -3.18 -15.68
C VAL A 44 12.01 -3.15 -14.89
N ALA A 45 11.37 -1.99 -14.73
CA ALA A 45 10.11 -1.84 -13.99
C ALA A 45 8.90 -2.45 -14.72
N SER A 46 8.81 -2.29 -16.05
CA SER A 46 7.82 -3.01 -16.86
C SER A 46 8.02 -4.53 -16.76
N SER A 47 9.27 -5.01 -16.79
CA SER A 47 9.60 -6.42 -16.52
C SER A 47 9.23 -6.86 -15.09
N GLN A 48 9.40 -5.99 -14.09
CA GLN A 48 9.03 -6.28 -12.70
C GLN A 48 7.52 -6.36 -12.48
N LYS A 49 6.73 -5.53 -13.15
CA LYS A 49 5.26 -5.58 -13.13
C LYS A 49 4.74 -6.89 -13.73
N VAL A 50 5.26 -7.28 -14.91
CA VAL A 50 4.93 -8.56 -15.55
C VAL A 50 5.29 -9.73 -14.63
N LYS A 51 6.49 -9.73 -14.06
CA LYS A 51 6.93 -10.75 -13.09
C LYS A 51 6.05 -10.79 -11.83
N HIS A 52 5.63 -9.65 -11.29
CA HIS A 52 4.72 -9.61 -10.14
C HIS A 52 3.35 -10.19 -10.49
N ARG A 53 2.82 -9.86 -11.67
CA ARG A 53 1.54 -10.39 -12.17
C ARG A 53 1.60 -11.90 -12.37
N GLU A 54 2.66 -12.41 -13.00
CA GLU A 54 2.88 -13.85 -13.17
C GLU A 54 3.02 -14.56 -11.82
N ARG A 55 3.75 -13.95 -10.87
CA ARG A 55 3.87 -14.47 -9.50
C ARG A 55 2.55 -14.51 -8.76
N GLN A 56 1.71 -13.48 -8.90
CA GLN A 56 0.36 -13.47 -8.31
C GLN A 56 -0.42 -14.69 -8.84
N ARG A 57 -0.49 -14.85 -10.16
CA ARG A 57 -1.22 -15.97 -10.80
C ARG A 57 -0.67 -17.35 -10.43
N SER A 58 0.65 -17.48 -10.26
CA SER A 58 1.29 -18.75 -9.90
C SER A 58 1.16 -19.11 -8.41
N ARG A 59 0.84 -18.16 -7.52
CA ARG A 59 0.85 -18.35 -6.05
C ARG A 59 -0.54 -18.18 -5.43
N ARG A 60 -1.56 -18.65 -6.14
CA ARG A 60 -2.96 -18.56 -5.71
C ARG A 60 -3.18 -19.10 -4.30
N ASN A 61 -2.60 -20.26 -3.98
CA ASN A 61 -2.74 -20.87 -2.66
C ASN A 61 -2.08 -20.03 -1.53
N ASP A 62 -1.03 -19.25 -1.82
CA ASP A 62 -0.35 -18.42 -0.82
C ASP A 62 -1.21 -17.24 -0.34
N ALA A 63 -2.19 -16.80 -1.14
CA ALA A 63 -3.04 -15.65 -0.77
C ALA A 63 -3.99 -16.00 0.39
N TYR A 64 -4.62 -17.18 0.31
CA TYR A 64 -5.50 -17.67 1.38
C TYR A 64 -4.72 -17.91 2.68
N ASP A 65 -3.56 -18.57 2.61
CA ASP A 65 -2.74 -18.85 3.79
C ASP A 65 -2.26 -17.56 4.49
N ARG A 66 -2.03 -16.47 3.74
CA ARG A 66 -1.70 -15.16 4.33
C ARG A 66 -2.89 -14.48 5.01
N GLN A 67 -4.10 -14.68 4.51
CA GLN A 67 -5.31 -14.10 5.09
C GLN A 67 -5.88 -14.93 6.24
N ARG A 68 -5.59 -16.23 6.26
CA ARG A 68 -6.08 -17.18 7.25
C ARG A 68 -5.93 -16.69 8.69
N PRO A 69 -4.78 -16.13 9.12
CA PRO A 69 -4.65 -15.56 10.45
C PRO A 69 -5.69 -14.47 10.71
N MET A 70 -5.97 -13.58 9.74
CA MET A 70 -6.98 -12.53 9.90
C MET A 70 -8.41 -13.02 9.76
N LEU A 71 -8.69 -14.24 9.30
CA LEU A 71 -10.04 -14.77 9.06
C LEU A 71 -10.52 -15.68 10.18
N GLU A 72 -9.63 -16.54 10.70
CA GLU A 72 -9.93 -17.57 11.71
C GLU A 72 -9.88 -17.08 13.16
N ASP A 73 -9.73 -15.78 13.39
CA ASP A 73 -9.59 -15.21 14.74
C ASP A 73 -10.78 -15.44 15.65
N ASP A 74 -10.52 -16.02 16.82
CA ASP A 74 -11.37 -16.08 18.02
C ASP A 74 -10.70 -15.28 19.15
N ASP A 75 -10.39 -14.00 18.89
CA ASP A 75 -9.85 -13.11 19.92
C ASP A 75 -11.03 -12.50 20.67
N GLY A 76 -11.32 -13.00 21.88
CA GLY A 76 -12.43 -12.56 22.73
C GLY A 76 -12.44 -11.05 22.99
N GLU A 77 -13.63 -10.47 23.24
CA GLU A 77 -13.81 -9.02 23.38
C GLU A 77 -12.99 -8.41 24.53
N ASP A 78 -12.89 -9.13 25.66
CA ASP A 78 -12.20 -8.68 26.88
C ASP A 78 -10.66 -8.57 26.71
N GLU A 79 -10.10 -9.25 25.71
CA GLU A 79 -8.65 -9.43 25.58
C GLU A 79 -7.98 -8.25 24.90
N VAL A 80 -8.70 -7.59 23.98
CA VAL A 80 -8.16 -6.49 23.19
C VAL A 80 -8.24 -5.17 23.93
N GLU A 81 -9.22 -4.96 24.81
CA GLU A 81 -9.27 -3.78 25.69
C GLU A 81 -7.99 -3.62 26.54
N SER A 82 -7.39 -4.73 26.98
CA SER A 82 -6.13 -4.71 27.72
C SER A 82 -4.89 -4.29 26.90
N ILE A 83 -5.00 -4.32 25.56
CA ILE A 83 -3.89 -4.11 24.62
C ILE A 83 -3.95 -2.73 23.94
N ILE A 84 -5.13 -2.11 23.88
CA ILE A 84 -5.34 -0.82 23.20
C ILE A 84 -4.55 0.29 23.92
N GLY A 85 -3.70 0.99 23.16
CA GLY A 85 -2.98 2.17 23.67
C GLY A 85 -1.80 1.87 24.59
N THR A 86 -1.57 0.61 24.96
CA THR A 86 -0.43 0.15 25.75
C THR A 86 0.81 0.12 24.84
N SER A 87 1.66 1.14 24.90
CA SER A 87 2.98 1.10 24.23
C SER A 87 3.81 -0.08 24.77
N MET A 88 4.87 -0.48 24.05
CA MET A 88 5.85 -1.46 24.57
C MET A 88 6.66 -0.92 25.77
N GLU A 89 6.36 0.27 26.25
CA GLU A 89 7.12 0.91 27.34
C GLU A 89 6.48 0.67 28.72
N SER A 90 5.20 0.30 28.77
CA SER A 90 4.52 -0.05 30.03
C SER A 90 4.58 -1.57 30.28
N GLU A 91 5.77 -2.14 30.19
CA GLU A 91 6.02 -3.59 30.29
C GLU A 91 6.45 -4.05 31.69
N GLU A 92 6.80 -3.12 32.60
CA GLU A 92 7.36 -3.46 33.92
C GLU A 92 6.39 -4.23 34.85
N ASN A 93 5.08 -4.20 34.58
CA ASN A 93 4.06 -4.88 35.39
C ASN A 93 3.19 -5.90 34.62
N ALA A 94 3.52 -6.19 33.35
CA ALA A 94 2.74 -7.12 32.55
C ALA A 94 3.18 -8.57 32.79
N ASN A 95 2.23 -9.49 32.99
CA ASN A 95 2.53 -10.92 33.13
C ASN A 95 3.13 -11.45 31.80
N PRO A 96 4.19 -12.29 31.83
CA PRO A 96 4.77 -12.91 30.63
C PRO A 96 3.77 -13.51 29.64
N PHE A 97 2.67 -14.10 30.13
CA PHE A 97 1.61 -14.65 29.29
C PHE A 97 0.88 -13.56 28.48
N GLN A 98 0.61 -12.40 29.09
CA GLN A 98 -0.02 -11.26 28.41
C GLN A 98 0.90 -10.66 27.35
N LEU A 99 2.20 -10.55 27.65
CA LEU A 99 3.23 -10.09 26.70
C LEU A 99 3.33 -11.01 25.48
N GLN A 100 3.39 -12.33 25.70
CA GLN A 100 3.47 -13.30 24.61
C GLN A 100 2.22 -13.26 23.71
N ARG A 101 1.03 -13.11 24.30
CA ARG A 101 -0.23 -12.96 23.55
C ARG A 101 -0.30 -11.65 22.78
N LYS A 102 0.10 -10.54 23.39
CA LYS A 102 0.20 -9.23 22.72
C LYS A 102 1.13 -9.31 21.51
N ALA A 103 2.28 -9.96 21.65
CA ALA A 103 3.21 -10.19 20.55
C ALA A 103 2.60 -11.05 19.44
N ALA A 104 1.83 -12.10 19.78
CA ALA A 104 1.14 -12.94 18.81
C ALA A 104 0.09 -12.16 18.00
N ILE A 105 -0.75 -11.35 18.66
CA ILE A 105 -1.74 -10.49 18.02
C ILE A 105 -1.07 -9.45 17.12
N CYS A 106 -0.03 -8.78 17.61
CA CYS A 106 0.72 -7.82 16.79
C CYS A 106 1.31 -8.50 15.55
N LYS A 107 1.92 -9.68 15.71
CA LYS A 107 2.48 -10.47 14.59
C LYS A 107 1.41 -10.86 13.57
N ARG A 108 0.18 -11.12 14.01
CA ARG A 108 -0.94 -11.49 13.15
C ARG A 108 -1.40 -10.35 12.24
N TYR A 109 -1.57 -9.15 12.79
CA TYR A 109 -2.09 -7.99 12.05
C TYR A 109 -1.02 -7.08 11.45
N LYS A 110 0.25 -7.40 11.68
CA LYS A 110 1.39 -6.70 11.10
C LYS A 110 1.53 -6.96 9.60
N ASP A 111 1.89 -5.92 8.86
CA ASP A 111 2.25 -5.97 7.44
C ASP A 111 1.13 -6.54 6.53
N GLN A 112 -0.14 -6.34 6.92
CA GLN A 112 -1.31 -6.84 6.19
C GLN A 112 -1.83 -5.89 5.10
N LEU A 113 -1.29 -4.67 5.03
CA LEU A 113 -1.72 -3.66 4.07
C LEU A 113 -0.88 -3.72 2.79
N MET A 114 -1.52 -3.52 1.65
CA MET A 114 -0.85 -3.31 0.37
C MET A 114 -0.29 -1.87 0.32
N LEU A 115 1.02 -1.74 0.09
CA LEU A 115 1.74 -0.47 0.12
C LEU A 115 2.24 -0.10 -1.27
N SER A 116 2.18 1.18 -1.57
CA SER A 116 2.63 1.72 -2.85
C SER A 116 4.14 1.92 -2.90
N GLU A 117 4.69 1.84 -4.10
CA GLU A 117 6.01 2.35 -4.44
C GLU A 117 5.87 3.71 -5.14
N TRP A 118 6.96 4.49 -5.22
CA TRP A 118 6.97 5.70 -6.03
C TRP A 118 6.68 5.38 -7.50
N LEU A 119 5.78 6.13 -8.14
CA LEU A 119 5.49 5.97 -9.57
C LEU A 119 6.53 6.72 -10.42
N ILE A 120 7.79 6.29 -10.33
CA ILE A 120 8.90 6.87 -11.12
C ILE A 120 8.82 6.35 -12.56
N ASP A 121 8.64 5.04 -12.72
CA ASP A 121 8.52 4.40 -14.03
C ASP A 121 7.06 4.37 -14.48
N ILE A 122 6.66 5.42 -15.20
CA ILE A 122 5.32 5.56 -15.74
C ILE A 122 5.05 4.39 -16.72
N PRO A 123 4.05 3.54 -16.45
CA PRO A 123 3.70 2.47 -17.37
C PRO A 123 3.17 3.05 -18.69
N ASN A 124 3.58 2.47 -19.81
CA ASN A 124 3.09 2.88 -21.14
C ASN A 124 1.55 2.82 -21.25
N GLU A 125 0.93 1.90 -20.50
CA GLU A 125 -0.52 1.68 -20.44
C GLU A 125 -1.19 2.39 -19.25
N LEU A 126 -0.57 3.46 -18.70
CA LEU A 126 -1.18 4.22 -17.59
C LEU A 126 -2.60 4.66 -17.96
N HIS A 127 -2.77 5.17 -19.18
CA HIS A 127 -4.05 5.59 -19.71
C HIS A 127 -5.01 4.41 -19.89
N GLY A 128 -6.11 4.42 -19.14
CA GLY A 128 -7.20 3.44 -19.25
C GLY A 128 -7.01 2.12 -18.49
N SER A 129 -5.78 1.74 -18.12
CA SER A 129 -5.52 0.51 -17.35
C SER A 129 -5.18 0.76 -15.88
N TRP A 130 -5.22 2.03 -15.45
CA TRP A 130 -4.95 2.43 -14.07
C TRP A 130 -6.05 3.36 -13.55
N THR A 131 -6.32 3.27 -12.26
CA THR A 131 -7.24 4.14 -11.51
C THR A 131 -6.44 4.94 -10.49
N VAL A 132 -6.59 6.26 -10.49
CA VAL A 132 -5.97 7.14 -9.50
C VAL A 132 -6.96 7.45 -8.38
N VAL A 133 -6.48 7.42 -7.13
CA VAL A 133 -7.25 7.72 -5.92
C VAL A 133 -6.58 8.87 -5.18
N ALA A 134 -7.35 9.92 -4.87
CA ALA A 134 -6.90 11.05 -4.06
C ALA A 134 -6.74 10.64 -2.59
N SER A 135 -5.50 10.51 -2.11
CA SER A 135 -5.22 10.04 -0.76
C SER A 135 -5.24 11.19 0.26
N PRO A 136 -6.18 11.20 1.21
CA PRO A 136 -6.21 12.20 2.28
C PRO A 136 -5.04 12.03 3.23
N LYS A 137 -4.61 13.13 3.85
CA LYS A 137 -3.59 13.11 4.90
C LYS A 137 -4.10 12.39 6.13
N GLY A 138 -3.32 11.43 6.61
CA GLY A 138 -3.65 10.70 7.84
C GLY A 138 -2.75 9.51 8.12
N LYS A 139 -3.22 8.63 9.02
CA LYS A 139 -2.51 7.41 9.39
C LYS A 139 -3.19 6.22 8.73
N ARG A 140 -2.47 5.53 7.85
CA ARG A 140 -2.90 4.25 7.27
C ARG A 140 -3.18 3.22 8.37
N CYS A 141 -4.30 2.53 8.28
CA CYS A 141 -4.72 1.55 9.28
C CYS A 141 -5.57 0.44 8.68
N LEU A 142 -5.39 -0.77 9.20
CA LEU A 142 -6.25 -1.92 8.97
C LEU A 142 -7.48 -1.80 9.88
N VAL A 143 -8.69 -1.94 9.33
CA VAL A 143 -9.93 -1.89 10.09
C VAL A 143 -10.63 -3.23 9.99
N ILE A 144 -10.91 -3.86 11.14
CA ILE A 144 -11.57 -5.17 11.21
C ILE A 144 -12.86 -5.01 12.01
N ALA A 145 -13.99 -5.30 11.38
CA ALA A 145 -15.31 -5.34 12.00
C ALA A 145 -15.78 -6.80 12.08
N LYS A 146 -16.00 -7.30 13.29
CA LYS A 146 -16.45 -8.68 13.57
C LYS A 146 -17.11 -8.72 14.95
N ASP A 147 -18.06 -9.62 15.13
CA ASP A 147 -18.68 -9.94 16.43
C ASP A 147 -19.31 -8.72 17.14
N GLY A 148 -19.74 -7.71 16.39
CA GLY A 148 -20.37 -6.51 16.94
C GLY A 148 -19.40 -5.40 17.36
N ILE A 149 -18.10 -5.57 17.06
CA ILE A 149 -17.05 -4.62 17.41
C ILE A 149 -16.16 -4.33 16.19
N THR A 150 -15.68 -3.10 16.10
CA THR A 150 -14.69 -2.66 15.12
C THR A 150 -13.37 -2.36 15.82
N LYS A 151 -12.29 -3.02 15.38
CA LYS A 151 -10.92 -2.83 15.86
C LYS A 151 -10.08 -2.19 14.76
N VAL A 152 -9.20 -1.25 15.14
CA VAL A 152 -8.31 -0.54 14.21
C VAL A 152 -6.87 -0.88 14.53
N TYR A 153 -6.10 -1.32 13.55
CA TYR A 153 -4.69 -1.69 13.69
C TYR A 153 -3.79 -0.80 12.85
N SER A 154 -2.59 -0.51 13.37
CA SER A 154 -1.53 0.15 12.61
C SER A 154 -0.92 -0.79 11.57
N LYS A 155 -0.13 -0.25 10.62
CA LYS A 155 0.67 -1.05 9.68
C LYS A 155 1.57 -2.09 10.37
N HIS A 156 2.00 -1.82 11.60
CA HIS A 156 2.86 -2.72 12.38
C HIS A 156 2.08 -3.70 13.26
N GLY A 157 0.75 -3.75 13.14
CA GLY A 157 -0.11 -4.70 13.87
C GLY A 157 -0.56 -4.23 15.26
N PHE A 158 -0.11 -3.08 15.75
CA PHE A 158 -0.60 -2.53 17.03
C PHE A 158 -2.07 -2.14 16.95
N CYS A 159 -2.87 -2.57 17.93
CA CYS A 159 -4.25 -2.14 18.09
C CYS A 159 -4.30 -0.68 18.57
N LEU A 160 -4.90 0.19 17.75
CA LEU A 160 -4.95 1.63 17.95
C LEU A 160 -6.27 2.11 18.58
N ASP A 161 -7.35 1.37 18.38
CA ASP A 161 -8.70 1.78 18.79
C ASP A 161 -9.70 0.62 18.69
N GLN A 162 -10.78 0.73 19.45
CA GLN A 162 -11.92 -0.19 19.41
C GLN A 162 -13.23 0.57 19.64
N PHE A 163 -14.23 0.31 18.80
CA PHE A 163 -15.53 0.98 18.89
C PHE A 163 -16.62 0.21 18.14
N LYS A 164 -17.88 0.57 18.38
CA LYS A 164 -18.99 0.17 17.52
C LYS A 164 -19.04 1.05 16.27
N SER A 165 -19.26 0.46 15.11
CA SER A 165 -19.36 1.15 13.82
C SER A 165 -20.50 0.62 12.96
N GLY A 166 -20.86 1.36 11.92
CA GLY A 166 -21.85 0.93 10.92
C GLY A 166 -21.32 -0.11 9.94
N ILE A 167 -20.05 -0.51 10.03
CA ILE A 167 -19.49 -1.56 9.18
C ILE A 167 -20.19 -2.89 9.49
N PRO A 168 -20.56 -3.70 8.47
CA PRO A 168 -21.12 -5.02 8.70
C PRO A 168 -20.21 -5.86 9.62
N GLY A 169 -20.80 -6.38 10.71
CA GLY A 169 -20.08 -7.09 11.78
C GLY A 169 -19.51 -6.19 12.87
N GLY A 170 -19.56 -4.86 12.74
CA GLY A 170 -18.86 -3.89 13.61
C GLY A 170 -19.71 -3.25 14.69
N GLY A 171 -20.98 -3.65 14.84
CA GLY A 171 -21.95 -3.06 15.77
C GLY A 171 -23.25 -3.83 15.76
N ALA A 172 -24.39 -3.15 15.95
CA ALA A 172 -25.72 -3.75 15.70
C ALA A 172 -25.97 -4.05 14.21
N ALA A 173 -25.04 -3.66 13.34
CA ALA A 173 -25.07 -3.81 11.91
C ALA A 173 -24.66 -5.24 11.50
N GLY A 174 -25.63 -6.16 11.50
CA GLY A 174 -25.54 -7.47 10.87
C GLY A 174 -24.53 -8.45 11.47
N HIS A 175 -24.71 -9.74 11.17
CA HIS A 175 -23.70 -10.77 11.40
C HIS A 175 -22.68 -10.72 10.26
N GLY A 176 -21.42 -11.02 10.57
CA GLY A 176 -20.37 -11.14 9.55
C GLY A 176 -19.03 -10.58 9.99
N LYS A 177 -18.11 -10.57 9.03
CA LYS A 177 -16.75 -10.03 9.18
C LYS A 177 -16.47 -9.12 7.99
N THR A 178 -15.90 -7.96 8.26
CA THR A 178 -15.45 -7.01 7.24
C THR A 178 -14.04 -6.54 7.57
N ILE A 179 -13.16 -6.53 6.58
CA ILE A 179 -11.76 -6.10 6.70
C ILE A 179 -11.50 -5.04 5.62
N LEU A 180 -11.10 -3.85 6.04
CA LEU A 180 -10.89 -2.68 5.19
C LEU A 180 -9.49 -2.11 5.35
N ASP A 181 -8.99 -1.53 4.27
CA ASP A 181 -7.76 -0.76 4.24
C ASP A 181 -8.07 0.74 4.24
N CYS A 182 -7.85 1.40 5.37
CA CYS A 182 -8.31 2.76 5.60
C CYS A 182 -7.18 3.75 5.87
N ILE A 183 -7.51 5.04 5.81
CA ILE A 183 -6.72 6.14 6.37
C ILE A 183 -7.56 6.80 7.47
N ARG A 184 -7.03 6.84 8.69
CA ARG A 184 -7.65 7.57 9.81
C ARG A 184 -7.15 9.01 9.82
N HIS A 185 -8.08 9.98 9.90
CA HIS A 185 -7.75 11.40 9.96
C HIS A 185 -6.88 11.71 11.19
N PRO A 186 -5.83 12.55 11.07
CA PRO A 186 -4.80 12.69 12.10
C PRO A 186 -5.32 13.34 13.39
N LYS A 187 -6.28 14.27 13.27
CA LYS A 187 -6.87 15.01 14.40
C LYS A 187 -8.24 14.49 14.83
N ASN A 188 -8.96 13.84 13.92
CA ASN A 188 -10.34 13.39 14.16
C ASN A 188 -10.35 11.87 14.13
N LYS A 189 -10.23 11.24 15.31
CA LYS A 189 -10.16 9.78 15.45
C LYS A 189 -11.42 9.05 14.96
N LYS A 190 -12.53 9.78 14.74
CA LYS A 190 -13.80 9.25 14.24
C LYS A 190 -14.00 9.43 12.73
N GLN A 191 -13.02 9.99 12.00
CA GLN A 191 -13.09 10.15 10.56
C GLN A 191 -12.11 9.18 9.88
N PHE A 192 -12.66 8.33 9.02
CA PHE A 192 -11.93 7.35 8.24
C PHE A 192 -12.21 7.51 6.76
N TYR A 193 -11.22 7.19 5.96
CA TYR A 193 -11.31 7.12 4.51
C TYR A 193 -10.99 5.70 4.06
N ILE A 194 -11.91 5.05 3.35
CA ILE A 194 -11.75 3.68 2.87
C ILE A 194 -10.99 3.74 1.55
N LEU A 195 -9.81 3.13 1.48
CA LEU A 195 -9.03 3.06 0.24
C LEU A 195 -9.21 1.73 -0.51
N ASP A 196 -9.38 0.61 0.21
CA ASP A 196 -9.60 -0.69 -0.42
C ASP A 196 -10.40 -1.62 0.52
N VAL A 197 -10.97 -2.69 -0.05
CA VAL A 197 -11.69 -3.74 0.65
C VAL A 197 -10.91 -5.05 0.54
N ILE A 198 -10.66 -5.69 1.69
CA ILE A 198 -9.88 -6.94 1.75
C ILE A 198 -10.83 -8.13 1.92
N TYR A 199 -11.87 -7.97 2.74
CA TYR A 199 -12.88 -8.99 3.00
C TYR A 199 -14.22 -8.33 3.35
N ALA A 200 -15.30 -8.76 2.72
CA ALA A 200 -16.66 -8.31 3.02
C ALA A 200 -17.67 -9.34 2.50
N ASN A 201 -18.89 -9.35 3.02
CA ASN A 201 -19.98 -10.23 2.52
C ASN A 201 -19.59 -11.71 2.42
N MET A 202 -18.84 -12.20 3.41
CA MET A 202 -18.32 -13.58 3.46
C MET A 202 -17.39 -13.95 2.29
N MET A 203 -16.82 -12.96 1.60
CA MET A 203 -15.94 -13.14 0.46
C MET A 203 -14.61 -12.39 0.67
N SER A 204 -13.51 -13.06 0.32
CA SER A 204 -12.21 -12.42 0.21
C SER A 204 -12.09 -11.68 -1.13
N PHE A 205 -11.61 -10.45 -1.08
CA PHE A 205 -11.33 -9.62 -2.24
C PHE A 205 -9.86 -9.67 -2.66
N CYS A 206 -9.00 -10.46 -2.00
CA CYS A 206 -7.57 -10.43 -2.30
C CYS A 206 -7.22 -10.82 -3.74
N GLU A 207 -7.91 -11.80 -4.31
CA GLU A 207 -7.73 -12.26 -5.71
C GLU A 207 -8.67 -11.58 -6.70
N VAL A 208 -9.35 -10.52 -6.28
CA VAL A 208 -10.24 -9.72 -7.13
C VAL A 208 -9.43 -8.56 -7.71
N GLU A 209 -9.66 -8.21 -8.97
CA GLU A 209 -8.99 -7.08 -9.64
C GLU A 209 -9.28 -5.74 -8.94
N ALA A 210 -8.29 -4.86 -8.86
CA ALA A 210 -8.39 -3.58 -8.14
C ALA A 210 -9.58 -2.74 -8.60
N VAL A 211 -9.85 -2.66 -9.91
CA VAL A 211 -10.99 -1.90 -10.43
C VAL A 211 -12.32 -2.37 -9.85
N VAL A 212 -12.49 -3.68 -9.67
CA VAL A 212 -13.71 -4.26 -9.09
C VAL A 212 -13.78 -3.98 -7.60
N ARG A 213 -12.66 -4.12 -6.86
CA ARG A 213 -12.61 -3.78 -5.43
C ARG A 213 -12.95 -2.31 -5.17
N LEU A 214 -12.35 -1.41 -5.95
CA LEU A 214 -12.57 0.03 -5.85
C LEU A 214 -14.03 0.42 -6.17
N ASN A 215 -14.64 -0.23 -7.17
CA ASN A 215 -16.05 0.01 -7.52
C ASN A 215 -17.02 -0.43 -6.41
N GLN A 216 -16.66 -1.42 -5.60
CA GLN A 216 -17.48 -1.88 -4.48
C GLN A 216 -17.54 -0.89 -3.30
N LEU A 217 -16.57 0.02 -3.19
CA LEU A 217 -16.41 0.88 -2.02
C LEU A 217 -17.57 1.84 -1.79
N GLU A 218 -18.19 2.38 -2.85
CA GLU A 218 -19.32 3.31 -2.70
C GLU A 218 -20.53 2.59 -2.07
N ALA A 219 -20.89 1.43 -2.61
CA ALA A 219 -22.00 0.64 -2.07
C ALA A 219 -21.76 0.24 -0.61
N LEU A 220 -20.51 -0.12 -0.28
CA LEU A 220 -20.13 -0.43 1.10
C LEU A 220 -20.22 0.80 2.01
N ALA A 221 -19.78 1.98 1.54
CA ALA A 221 -19.85 3.22 2.31
C ALA A 221 -21.30 3.66 2.55
N GLU A 222 -22.18 3.54 1.55
CA GLU A 222 -23.62 3.78 1.70
C GLU A 222 -24.24 2.85 2.75
N GLU A 223 -23.91 1.55 2.71
CA GLU A 223 -24.35 0.59 3.71
C GLU A 223 -23.88 0.98 5.12
N ILE A 224 -22.60 1.36 5.26
CA ILE A 224 -22.03 1.83 6.53
C ILE A 224 -22.77 3.06 7.05
N ILE A 225 -23.10 4.02 6.18
CA ILE A 225 -23.83 5.24 6.56
C ILE A 225 -25.24 4.88 7.06
N ILE A 226 -25.95 4.00 6.36
CA ILE A 226 -27.30 3.54 6.76
C ILE A 226 -27.23 2.86 8.13
N ASN A 227 -26.29 1.94 8.31
CA ASN A 227 -26.10 1.19 9.54
C ASN A 227 -25.65 2.07 10.72
N SER A 228 -24.84 3.10 10.46
CA SER A 228 -24.38 4.05 11.49
C SER A 228 -25.53 4.80 12.16
N LYS A 229 -26.67 4.98 11.49
CA LYS A 229 -27.87 5.60 12.08
C LYS A 229 -28.50 4.77 13.20
N ARG A 230 -28.21 3.46 13.26
CA ARG A 230 -28.71 2.55 14.29
C ARG A 230 -27.87 2.58 15.58
N ILE A 231 -26.72 3.25 15.54
CA ILE A 231 -25.79 3.32 16.66
C ILE A 231 -26.13 4.54 17.50
N ARG A 232 -26.27 4.34 18.82
CA ARG A 232 -26.54 5.43 19.75
C ARG A 232 -25.30 6.33 19.89
N GLY A 233 -25.47 7.64 19.67
CA GLY A 233 -24.42 8.63 19.82
C GLY A 233 -23.66 8.93 18.52
N LYS A 234 -22.50 9.60 18.62
CA LYS A 234 -21.68 9.95 17.45
C LYS A 234 -20.91 8.73 16.94
N SER A 235 -21.42 8.09 15.90
CA SER A 235 -20.75 7.01 15.15
C SER A 235 -19.53 7.53 14.38
N PRO A 236 -18.46 6.73 14.21
CA PRO A 236 -17.40 7.02 13.25
C PRO A 236 -17.94 7.13 11.83
N LEU A 237 -17.35 8.04 11.05
CA LEU A 237 -17.67 8.30 9.66
C LEU A 237 -16.63 7.60 8.77
N PHE A 238 -17.13 6.93 7.74
CA PHE A 238 -16.33 6.29 6.70
C PHE A 238 -16.73 6.88 5.35
N ALA A 239 -15.75 7.43 4.64
CA ALA A 239 -15.96 8.01 3.31
C ALA A 239 -15.01 7.36 2.30
N VAL A 240 -15.39 7.31 1.03
CA VAL A 240 -14.52 6.87 -0.05
C VAL A 240 -13.87 8.11 -0.67
N PRO A 241 -12.53 8.16 -0.81
CA PRO A 241 -11.92 9.29 -1.48
C PRO A 241 -12.24 9.35 -2.98
N PRO A 242 -12.23 10.55 -3.58
CA PRO A 242 -12.39 10.72 -5.01
C PRO A 242 -11.38 9.88 -5.80
N ARG A 243 -11.84 9.31 -6.91
CA ARG A 243 -11.03 8.53 -7.84
C ARG A 243 -11.46 8.78 -9.27
N CYS A 244 -10.55 8.59 -10.21
CA CYS A 244 -10.83 8.63 -11.64
C CYS A 244 -9.89 7.69 -12.41
N LEU A 245 -10.19 7.47 -13.69
CA LEU A 245 -9.26 6.77 -14.57
C LEU A 245 -8.03 7.66 -14.81
N CYS A 246 -6.88 7.03 -15.04
CA CYS A 246 -5.62 7.74 -15.28
C CYS A 246 -5.54 8.29 -16.72
N ASN A 247 -6.51 9.09 -17.13
CA ASN A 247 -6.45 9.90 -18.34
C ASN A 247 -6.25 11.38 -17.99
N ILE A 248 -5.64 12.15 -18.90
CA ILE A 248 -5.25 13.53 -18.62
C ILE A 248 -6.49 14.38 -18.31
N GLU A 249 -7.58 14.16 -19.04
CA GLU A 249 -8.83 14.91 -18.91
C GLU A 249 -9.47 14.74 -17.52
N GLU A 250 -9.64 13.50 -17.07
CA GLU A 250 -10.24 13.18 -15.77
C GLU A 250 -9.32 13.56 -14.62
N MET A 251 -8.01 13.35 -14.74
CA MET A 251 -7.05 13.78 -13.73
C MET A 251 -7.02 15.31 -13.62
N THR A 252 -7.05 16.03 -14.75
CA THR A 252 -7.13 17.50 -14.76
C THR A 252 -8.39 17.97 -14.07
N LYS A 253 -9.55 17.36 -14.37
CA LYS A 253 -10.81 17.67 -13.71
C LYS A 253 -10.78 17.39 -12.20
N MET A 254 -10.17 16.30 -11.78
CA MET A 254 -10.04 15.96 -10.36
C MET A 254 -9.10 16.93 -9.62
N MET A 255 -8.06 17.41 -10.29
CA MET A 255 -7.02 18.27 -9.72
C MET A 255 -7.26 19.77 -9.92
N SER A 256 -8.32 20.17 -10.62
CA SER A 256 -8.64 21.58 -10.90
C SER A 256 -9.15 22.34 -9.69
N GLU A 257 -9.68 21.66 -8.68
CA GLU A 257 -10.20 22.27 -7.46
C GLU A 257 -9.60 21.62 -6.19
N PRO A 258 -9.54 22.35 -5.06
CA PRO A 258 -9.18 21.78 -3.77
C PRO A 258 -10.14 20.67 -3.34
N MET A 259 -9.59 19.57 -2.80
CA MET A 259 -10.36 18.51 -2.18
C MET A 259 -11.05 19.01 -0.91
N SER A 260 -12.13 18.34 -0.50
CA SER A 260 -12.81 18.60 0.78
C SER A 260 -11.99 18.21 2.02
N PHE A 261 -10.79 17.68 1.82
CA PHE A 261 -9.83 17.27 2.84
C PHE A 261 -8.41 17.71 2.43
N GLU A 262 -7.49 17.71 3.40
CA GLU A 262 -6.06 17.95 3.12
C GLU A 262 -5.50 16.76 2.30
N LEU A 263 -5.18 17.01 1.03
CA LEU A 263 -4.61 16.01 0.13
C LEU A 263 -3.15 15.73 0.51
N ASP A 264 -2.80 14.46 0.68
CA ASP A 264 -1.43 14.01 0.96
C ASP A 264 -0.69 13.66 -0.34
N GLY A 265 -1.39 12.91 -1.20
CA GLY A 265 -0.88 12.51 -2.50
C GLY A 265 -1.86 11.61 -3.24
N LEU A 266 -1.37 10.95 -4.27
CA LEU A 266 -2.19 10.22 -5.24
C LEU A 266 -1.69 8.78 -5.33
N LEU A 267 -2.62 7.84 -5.17
CA LEU A 267 -2.37 6.41 -5.33
C LEU A 267 -2.84 5.95 -6.71
N TYR A 268 -1.98 5.29 -7.47
CA TYR A 268 -2.24 4.81 -8.82
C TYR A 268 -2.34 3.29 -8.79
N TYR A 269 -3.53 2.73 -8.92
CA TYR A 269 -3.76 1.29 -8.92
C TYR A 269 -3.78 0.73 -10.33
N SER A 270 -3.00 -0.32 -10.60
CA SER A 270 -3.21 -1.16 -11.80
C SER A 270 -4.58 -1.82 -11.71
N ASN A 271 -5.45 -1.60 -12.68
CA ASN A 271 -6.86 -2.03 -12.62
C ASN A 271 -7.02 -3.53 -12.40
N ASP A 272 -6.12 -4.34 -12.96
CA ASP A 272 -6.11 -5.80 -12.87
C ASP A 272 -5.30 -6.35 -11.67
N GLY A 273 -4.71 -5.48 -10.85
CA GLY A 273 -3.85 -5.87 -9.75
C GLY A 273 -4.63 -6.49 -8.58
N TRP A 274 -4.16 -7.62 -8.06
CA TRP A 274 -4.68 -8.24 -6.84
C TRP A 274 -4.22 -7.50 -5.58
N TYR A 275 -4.99 -7.59 -4.50
CA TYR A 275 -4.59 -7.03 -3.21
C TYR A 275 -3.53 -7.92 -2.58
N THR A 276 -2.28 -7.44 -2.55
CA THR A 276 -1.15 -8.17 -1.97
C THR A 276 -0.51 -7.36 -0.85
N PRO A 277 -0.53 -7.85 0.40
CA PRO A 277 0.15 -7.18 1.50
C PRO A 277 1.63 -6.94 1.25
N GLY A 278 2.14 -5.81 1.73
CA GLY A 278 3.51 -5.33 1.49
C GLY A 278 3.62 -4.38 0.30
N TYR A 279 4.85 -3.93 0.02
CA TYR A 279 5.15 -3.05 -1.11
C TYR A 279 4.95 -3.76 -2.44
N THR A 280 4.34 -3.05 -3.39
CA THR A 280 4.08 -3.59 -4.73
C THR A 280 4.19 -2.50 -5.80
N PRO A 281 4.79 -2.82 -6.97
CA PRO A 281 4.82 -1.90 -8.12
C PRO A 281 3.46 -1.79 -8.83
N LEU A 282 2.44 -2.54 -8.39
CA LEU A 282 1.08 -2.47 -8.90
C LEU A 282 0.27 -1.32 -8.28
N VAL A 283 0.82 -0.65 -7.27
CA VAL A 283 0.28 0.59 -6.72
C VAL A 283 1.39 1.63 -6.70
N GLY A 284 1.22 2.70 -7.47
CA GLY A 284 2.12 3.84 -7.53
C GLY A 284 1.73 4.95 -6.57
N TRP A 285 2.70 5.77 -6.17
CA TRP A 285 2.51 6.98 -5.38
C TRP A 285 3.17 8.18 -6.05
N LEU A 286 2.46 9.29 -6.12
CA LEU A 286 3.00 10.61 -6.46
C LEU A 286 2.43 11.68 -5.53
N GLU A 287 3.22 12.71 -5.28
CA GLU A 287 2.70 13.92 -4.65
C GLU A 287 2.01 14.82 -5.69
N PRO A 288 1.02 15.63 -5.27
CA PRO A 288 0.21 16.41 -6.21
C PRO A 288 1.05 17.37 -7.07
N TRP A 289 2.09 17.97 -6.52
CA TRP A 289 2.96 18.92 -7.24
C TRP A 289 3.82 18.26 -8.32
N MET A 290 3.97 16.93 -8.30
CA MET A 290 4.75 16.19 -9.29
C MET A 290 3.98 15.98 -10.59
N LEU A 291 2.65 16.10 -10.58
CA LEU A 291 1.79 15.78 -11.72
C LEU A 291 2.09 16.57 -13.00
N PRO A 292 2.32 17.90 -12.95
CA PRO A 292 2.65 18.66 -14.15
C PRO A 292 3.95 18.20 -14.82
N GLU A 293 4.96 17.85 -14.02
CA GLU A 293 6.27 17.40 -14.54
C GLU A 293 6.22 15.94 -15.02
N VAL A 294 5.61 15.06 -14.23
CA VAL A 294 5.64 13.60 -14.44
C VAL A 294 4.59 13.16 -15.47
N LEU A 295 3.37 13.67 -15.37
CA LEU A 295 2.22 13.20 -16.16
C LEU A 295 1.64 14.27 -17.09
N ASN A 296 2.21 15.48 -17.12
CA ASN A 296 1.69 16.62 -17.86
C ASN A 296 0.22 16.95 -17.50
N VAL A 297 -0.14 16.76 -16.23
CA VAL A 297 -1.47 17.06 -15.70
C VAL A 297 -1.43 18.40 -14.97
N PRO A 298 -2.20 19.42 -15.40
CA PRO A 298 -2.36 20.66 -14.67
C PRO A 298 -2.98 20.44 -13.29
N ILE A 299 -2.57 21.26 -12.32
CA ILE A 299 -3.05 21.19 -10.93
C ILE A 299 -3.50 22.56 -10.43
N HIS A 300 -4.43 22.57 -9.48
CA HIS A 300 -4.82 23.77 -8.75
C HIS A 300 -3.66 24.37 -7.95
N GLU A 301 -3.67 25.70 -7.77
CA GLU A 301 -2.60 26.46 -7.10
C GLU A 301 -2.26 25.92 -5.70
N SER A 302 -3.26 25.46 -4.96
CA SER A 302 -3.10 24.89 -3.61
C SER A 302 -2.22 23.64 -3.56
N TYR A 303 -1.98 22.99 -4.69
CA TYR A 303 -1.21 21.76 -4.80
C TYR A 303 0.21 21.96 -5.31
N LYS A 304 0.60 23.20 -5.62
CA LYS A 304 1.96 23.47 -6.06
C LYS A 304 2.96 23.22 -4.94
N ALA A 305 4.18 22.88 -5.33
CA ALA A 305 5.28 22.70 -4.41
C ALA A 305 5.55 24.02 -3.65
N LYS A 306 6.01 23.92 -2.41
CA LYS A 306 6.42 25.11 -1.64
C LYS A 306 7.68 25.70 -2.28
N GLU A 307 7.85 27.03 -2.24
CA GLU A 307 9.06 27.70 -2.71
C GLU A 307 10.31 27.05 -2.09
N ASN A 308 11.32 26.73 -2.93
CA ASN A 308 12.56 25.97 -2.60
C ASN A 308 12.44 24.44 -2.56
N SER A 309 11.54 23.85 -3.34
CA SER A 309 11.49 22.38 -3.48
C SER A 309 12.69 21.85 -4.27
N LEU A 310 13.28 20.74 -3.79
CA LEU A 310 14.37 20.05 -4.48
C LEU A 310 13.91 19.56 -5.87
N PRO A 311 14.84 19.38 -6.82
CA PRO A 311 14.56 18.63 -8.05
C PRO A 311 13.93 17.27 -7.72
N LEU A 312 12.99 16.79 -8.55
CA LEU A 312 12.17 15.62 -8.28
C LEU A 312 12.97 14.39 -7.80
N LYS A 313 14.12 14.11 -8.42
CA LYS A 313 14.97 12.97 -8.06
C LYS A 313 15.54 13.11 -6.64
N GLU A 314 16.13 14.26 -6.33
CA GLU A 314 16.71 14.54 -5.02
C GLU A 314 15.63 14.54 -3.94
N TYR A 315 14.41 14.97 -4.28
CA TYR A 315 13.25 14.88 -3.40
C TYR A 315 12.89 13.43 -3.08
N VAL A 316 12.78 12.57 -4.09
CA VAL A 316 12.43 11.14 -3.90
C VAL A 316 13.52 10.43 -3.10
N ASP A 317 14.79 10.66 -3.42
CA ASP A 317 15.92 10.07 -2.70
C ASP A 317 15.93 10.51 -1.23
N ALA A 318 15.82 11.82 -0.96
CA ALA A 318 15.77 12.36 0.39
C ALA A 318 14.54 11.87 1.18
N TYR A 319 13.39 11.71 0.52
CA TYR A 319 12.19 11.18 1.14
C TYR A 319 12.38 9.73 1.57
N ASN A 320 12.97 8.91 0.70
CA ASN A 320 13.23 7.50 0.94
C ASN A 320 14.16 7.30 2.13
N ASP A 321 15.25 8.07 2.19
CA ASP A 321 16.20 8.04 3.31
C ASP A 321 15.54 8.44 4.63
N LYS A 322 14.74 9.52 4.62
CA LYS A 322 14.06 10.01 5.83
C LYS A 322 13.03 9.02 6.38
N HIS A 323 12.31 8.32 5.51
CA HIS A 323 11.25 7.41 5.92
C HIS A 323 11.73 5.96 6.07
N ASN A 324 13.03 5.69 5.89
CA ASN A 324 13.60 4.34 5.82
C ASN A 324 12.88 3.47 4.76
N HIS A 325 12.33 4.13 3.73
CA HIS A 325 11.80 3.51 2.54
C HIS A 325 12.98 3.29 1.60
N HIS A 326 13.92 2.42 1.96
CA HIS A 326 14.93 2.04 0.99
C HIS A 326 14.22 1.38 -0.19
N TYR A 327 14.25 2.05 -1.34
CA TYR A 327 13.87 1.48 -2.61
C TYR A 327 14.71 0.21 -2.82
N VAL A 328 14.15 -0.95 -2.51
CA VAL A 328 14.87 -2.22 -2.60
C VAL A 328 14.82 -2.67 -4.05
N HIS A 329 15.72 -2.12 -4.86
CA HIS A 329 16.11 -2.80 -6.09
C HIS A 329 16.57 -4.22 -5.73
N GLY A 330 15.78 -5.21 -6.15
CA GLY A 330 16.29 -6.54 -6.48
C GLY A 330 16.97 -7.33 -5.36
N ARG A 331 16.62 -7.19 -4.07
CA ARG A 331 16.97 -8.26 -3.13
C ARG A 331 16.17 -9.51 -3.52
N PRO A 332 16.83 -10.64 -3.85
CA PRO A 332 16.14 -11.92 -3.81
C PRO A 332 15.54 -12.06 -2.42
N TRP A 333 14.32 -12.61 -2.34
CA TRP A 333 13.82 -13.15 -1.10
C TRP A 333 14.81 -14.23 -0.65
N GLU A 334 15.79 -13.86 0.18
CA GLU A 334 16.59 -14.84 0.89
C GLU A 334 15.62 -15.52 1.86
N LYS A 335 15.34 -16.79 1.59
CA LYS A 335 14.71 -17.66 2.58
C LYS A 335 15.53 -17.50 3.84
N LYS A 336 14.93 -16.97 4.92
CA LYS A 336 15.50 -17.12 6.26
C LYS A 336 15.85 -18.60 6.40
N LYS A 337 17.15 -18.91 6.53
CA LYS A 337 17.57 -20.24 6.93
C LYS A 337 16.85 -20.53 8.25
N PRO A 338 16.25 -21.72 8.42
CA PRO A 338 15.74 -22.09 9.73
C PRO A 338 16.90 -21.98 10.72
N GLU A 339 16.71 -21.20 11.77
CA GLU A 339 17.64 -21.15 12.89
C GLU A 339 17.80 -22.59 13.39
N GLU A 340 19.02 -23.11 13.30
CA GLU A 340 19.38 -24.38 13.92
C GLU A 340 19.12 -24.23 15.41
N SER A 341 18.11 -24.95 15.90
CA SER A 341 17.89 -25.10 17.33
C SER A 341 19.16 -25.69 17.93
N THR A 342 19.86 -24.88 18.70
CA THR A 342 20.92 -25.32 19.60
C THR A 342 20.29 -26.39 20.49
N LYS A 343 20.67 -27.65 20.25
CA LYS A 343 20.39 -28.75 21.17
C LYS A 343 21.17 -28.45 22.44
N GLU A 344 20.47 -28.00 23.48
CA GLU A 344 20.97 -28.10 24.84
C GLU A 344 21.28 -29.58 25.12
N GLN A 345 22.51 -29.80 25.57
CA GLN A 345 23.02 -31.08 26.01
C GLN A 345 22.16 -31.55 27.18
N ALA A 346 21.70 -32.81 27.09
CA ALA A 346 21.18 -33.53 28.22
C ALA A 346 22.36 -33.80 29.16
N ASP A 347 22.31 -33.20 30.34
CA ASP A 347 23.13 -33.62 31.48
C ASP A 347 22.54 -34.93 32.01
N ASP A 348 23.32 -36.00 31.87
CA ASP A 348 23.13 -37.28 32.54
C ASP A 348 23.36 -37.08 34.06
N GLU A 349 22.30 -36.93 34.84
CA GLU A 349 22.37 -37.13 36.29
C GLU A 349 22.19 -38.62 36.62
N GLU A 350 23.31 -39.20 37.03
CA GLU A 350 23.53 -40.53 37.55
C GLU A 350 22.70 -40.73 38.84
N ILE A 351 21.67 -41.59 38.78
CA ILE A 351 20.95 -42.06 39.98
C ILE A 351 21.85 -43.09 40.68
N VAL A 352 22.56 -42.64 41.72
CA VAL A 352 23.17 -43.54 42.71
C VAL A 352 22.07 -44.04 43.63
N VAL A 353 21.92 -45.36 43.63
CA VAL A 353 21.02 -46.11 44.50
C VAL A 353 21.74 -46.31 45.84
N ASP A 354 21.10 -45.89 46.93
CA ASP A 354 21.29 -46.45 48.28
C ASP A 354 19.91 -46.59 48.95
#